data_AF-A0A9D4EW07-F1
#
_entry.id   AF-A0A9D4EW07-F1
#
_cell.length_a   1.000
_cell.length_b   1.000
_cell.length_c   1.000
_cell.angle_alpha   90.00
_cell.angle_beta   90.00
_cell.angle_gamma   90.00
#
_symmetry.space_group_name_H-M   'P 1'
#
loop_
_entity.id
_entity.type
_entity.pdbx_description
1 polymer ?
#
loop_
_entity_poly.entity_id
_entity_poly.type
_entity_poly.pdbx_seq_one_letter_code
_entity_poly.pdbx_strand_id
1 'polypeptide(L)'
;MLRNNLGLKDIVLVNTERKQSVDNKVPGVVICTLQNPEDRTKVLQAKNQLKRSEQYFNVFIYKDQSVEESTLNQNLKTIGNVLKEKGCDISLKGTRVISHVH
;
A
#
# COMPACT_ATOMS: atom_id res chain seq x y z
N MET A 1 3.67 12.90 9.17
CA MET A 1 5.07 12.42 9.04
C MET A 1 5.28 11.23 9.96
N LEU A 2 6.41 10.51 9.94
CA LEU A 2 6.65 9.28 10.75
C LEU A 2 7.59 9.58 11.92
N ARG A 3 7.43 8.93 13.10
CA ARG A 3 8.09 9.37 14.34
C ARG A 3 9.62 9.29 14.27
N ASN A 4 10.14 8.32 13.50
CA ASN A 4 11.57 8.06 13.38
C ASN A 4 12.19 8.45 12.03
N ASN A 5 11.46 9.16 11.15
CA ASN A 5 11.78 9.29 9.72
C ASN A 5 11.92 7.90 9.04
N LEU A 6 11.64 7.77 7.74
CA LEU A 6 11.74 6.47 7.07
C LEU A 6 13.18 5.99 6.82
N GLY A 7 14.19 6.78 7.23
CA GLY A 7 15.60 6.50 6.94
C GLY A 7 15.91 6.42 5.44
N LEU A 8 15.02 6.96 4.59
CA LEU A 8 15.16 6.89 3.14
C LEU A 8 16.15 7.93 2.68
N LYS A 9 17.27 7.46 2.12
CA LYS A 9 18.24 8.29 1.41
C LYS A 9 17.95 8.24 -0.10
N ASP A 10 18.32 9.30 -0.80
CA ASP A 10 18.30 9.38 -2.26
C ASP A 10 16.92 9.22 -2.91
N ILE A 11 15.86 9.63 -2.21
CA ILE A 11 14.51 9.68 -2.79
C ILE A 11 14.24 11.08 -3.32
N VAL A 12 13.96 11.15 -4.62
CA VAL A 12 13.56 12.41 -5.26
C VAL A 12 12.04 12.47 -5.36
N LEU A 13 11.47 13.44 -4.64
CA LEU A 13 10.06 13.76 -4.71
C LEU A 13 9.83 14.84 -5.77
N VAL A 14 8.95 14.56 -6.72
CA VAL A 14 8.64 15.44 -7.86
C VAL A 14 7.48 16.36 -7.54
N ASN A 15 6.48 15.86 -6.82
CA ASN A 15 5.29 16.65 -6.46
C ASN A 15 4.70 16.20 -5.12
N THR A 16 4.05 17.12 -4.42
CA THR A 16 3.23 16.84 -3.23
C THR A 16 1.92 17.60 -3.34
N GLU A 17 0.80 16.88 -3.28
CA GLU A 17 -0.54 17.44 -3.29
C GLU A 17 -1.26 17.08 -1.98
N ARG A 18 -1.94 18.03 -1.35
CA ARG A 18 -2.82 17.76 -0.21
C ARG A 18 -4.27 17.77 -0.66
N LYS A 19 -4.93 16.61 -0.64
CA LYS A 19 -6.37 16.50 -0.88
C LYS A 19 -7.12 16.52 0.46
N GLN A 20 -7.94 17.53 0.65
CA GLN A 20 -8.86 17.55 1.78
C GLN A 20 -9.98 16.53 1.54
N SER A 21 -10.43 15.89 2.61
CA SER A 21 -11.63 15.08 2.55
C SER A 21 -12.84 15.99 2.36
N VAL A 22 -13.82 15.52 1.59
CA VAL A 22 -15.13 16.18 1.44
C VAL A 22 -15.94 16.09 2.75
N ASP A 23 -15.69 15.06 3.56
CA ASP A 23 -16.25 14.90 4.90
C ASP A 23 -15.23 15.35 5.96
N ASN A 24 -15.61 16.34 6.78
CA ASN A 24 -14.81 16.86 7.90
C ASN A 24 -14.47 15.79 8.96
N LYS A 25 -15.14 14.62 8.94
CA LYS A 25 -14.84 13.49 9.82
C LYS A 25 -13.67 12.62 9.33
N VAL A 26 -13.28 12.74 8.06
CA VAL A 26 -12.19 11.95 7.48
C VAL A 26 -10.94 12.82 7.32
N PRO A 27 -9.77 12.40 7.81
CA PRO A 27 -8.54 13.16 7.62
C PRO A 27 -8.21 13.32 6.12
N GLY A 28 -7.81 14.52 5.72
CA GLY A 28 -7.27 14.74 4.38
C GLY A 28 -5.99 13.93 4.12
N VAL A 29 -5.73 13.61 2.86
CA VAL A 29 -4.57 12.81 2.43
C VAL A 29 -3.51 13.70 1.78
N VAL A 30 -2.25 13.31 1.94
CA VAL A 30 -1.13 13.90 1.21
C VAL A 30 -0.67 12.87 0.19
N ILE A 31 -0.70 13.24 -1.08
CA ILE A 31 -0.28 12.42 -2.22
C ILE A 31 1.10 12.92 -2.65
N CYS A 32 2.06 12.01 -2.65
CA CYS A 32 3.43 12.30 -3.07
C CYS A 32 3.73 11.57 -4.38
N THR A 33 4.21 12.31 -5.38
CA THR A 33 4.70 11.74 -6.63
C THR A 33 6.23 11.63 -6.57
N LEU A 34 6.75 10.42 -6.74
CA LEU A 34 8.19 10.15 -6.76
C LEU A 34 8.70 10.11 -8.20
N GLN A 35 9.96 10.47 -8.39
CA GLN A 35 10.57 10.49 -9.72
C GLN A 35 10.69 9.09 -10.31
N ASN A 36 11.12 8.11 -9.50
CA ASN A 36 11.40 6.76 -9.96
C ASN A 36 10.45 5.72 -9.33
N PRO A 37 9.99 4.70 -10.10
CA PRO A 37 9.26 3.56 -9.55
C PRO A 37 10.03 2.77 -8.48
N GLU A 38 11.36 2.77 -8.55
CA GLU A 38 12.21 2.12 -7.54
C GLU A 38 12.13 2.80 -6.18
N ASP A 39 12.10 4.13 -6.15
CA ASP A 39 12.00 4.90 -4.90
C ASP A 39 10.66 4.65 -4.22
N ARG A 40 9.60 4.46 -5.00
CA ARG A 40 8.31 3.98 -4.49
C ARG A 40 8.44 2.64 -3.79
N THR A 41 9.18 1.72 -4.38
CA THR A 41 9.40 0.38 -3.80
C THR A 41 10.18 0.49 -2.49
N LYS A 42 11.23 1.32 -2.44
CA LYS A 42 11.99 1.60 -1.20
C LYS A 42 11.10 2.18 -0.10
N VAL A 43 10.25 3.16 -0.41
CA VAL A 43 9.29 3.75 0.54
C VAL A 43 8.35 2.70 1.11
N LEU A 44 7.77 1.86 0.25
CA LEU A 44 6.83 0.82 0.67
C LEU A 44 7.53 -0.27 1.51
N GLN A 45 8.76 -0.64 1.16
CA GLN A 45 9.56 -1.59 1.95
C GLN A 45 9.88 -1.03 3.33
N ALA A 46 10.37 0.21 3.42
CA ALA A 46 10.64 0.86 4.71
C ALA A 46 9.38 0.97 5.56
N LYS A 47 8.23 1.31 4.96
CA LYS A 47 6.94 1.32 5.65
C LYS A 47 6.57 -0.05 6.22
N ASN A 48 6.76 -1.13 5.46
CA ASN A 48 6.42 -2.48 5.90
C ASN A 48 7.29 -2.98 7.07
N GLN A 49 8.49 -2.41 7.23
CA GLN A 49 9.38 -2.72 8.36
C GLN A 49 9.04 -1.94 9.63
N LEU A 50 8.26 -0.85 9.53
CA LEU A 50 7.88 -0.04 10.68
C LEU A 50 6.82 -0.75 11.53
N LYS A 51 7.05 -0.81 12.85
CA LYS A 51 6.03 -1.25 13.81
C LYS A 51 4.90 -0.24 13.86
N ARG A 52 3.68 -0.72 14.16
CA ARG A 52 2.49 0.13 14.26
C ARG A 52 2.66 1.29 15.27
N SER A 53 3.48 1.09 16.31
CA SER A 53 3.83 2.09 17.33
C SER A 53 4.73 3.23 16.82
N GLU A 54 5.43 3.01 15.70
CA GLU A 54 6.37 3.97 15.09
C GLU A 54 5.70 4.78 13.97
N GLN A 55 4.51 4.34 13.55
CA GLN A 55 3.67 5.01 12.58
C GLN A 55 2.77 6.02 13.31
N TYR A 56 2.60 7.22 12.75
CA TYR A 56 1.56 8.12 13.25
C TYR A 56 0.20 7.53 12.87
N PHE A 57 -0.73 7.54 13.82
CA PHE A 57 -2.03 6.87 13.71
C PHE A 57 -2.87 7.33 12.49
N ASN A 58 -2.57 8.51 11.94
CA ASN A 58 -3.28 9.14 10.83
C ASN A 58 -2.45 9.26 9.54
N VAL A 59 -1.27 8.63 9.47
CA VAL A 59 -0.40 8.70 8.29
C VAL A 59 -0.34 7.34 7.63
N PHE A 60 -1.02 7.22 6.50
CA PHE A 60 -1.04 5.99 5.73
C PHE A 60 -0.38 6.22 4.38
N ILE A 61 0.69 5.46 4.12
CA ILE A 61 1.37 5.48 2.83
C ILE A 61 0.75 4.39 1.96
N TYR A 62 -0.03 4.78 0.96
CA TYR A 62 -0.64 3.87 0.02
C TYR A 62 0.04 3.95 -1.34
N LYS A 63 0.04 2.83 -2.06
CA LYS A 63 0.32 2.84 -3.49
C LYS A 63 -0.87 3.52 -4.16
N ASP A 64 -0.63 4.61 -4.88
CA ASP A 64 -1.63 5.16 -5.79
C ASP A 64 -2.01 4.09 -6.82
N GLN A 65 -3.26 3.62 -6.75
CA GLN A 65 -3.83 2.59 -7.61
C GLN A 65 -5.00 3.21 -8.35
N SER A 66 -5.17 2.86 -9.62
CA SER A 66 -6.41 3.21 -10.32
C SER A 66 -7.59 2.52 -9.64
N VAL A 67 -8.79 3.10 -9.81
CA VAL A 67 -10.04 2.50 -9.29
C VAL A 67 -10.21 1.07 -9.80
N GLU A 68 -9.84 0.82 -11.06
CA GLU A 68 -9.85 -0.49 -11.70
C GLU A 68 -8.87 -1.46 -11.01
N GLU A 69 -7.64 -1.03 -10.75
CA GLU A 69 -6.63 -1.86 -10.08
C GLU A 69 -7.04 -2.17 -8.63
N SER A 70 -7.64 -1.20 -7.92
CA SER A 70 -8.19 -1.40 -6.59
C SER A 70 -9.32 -2.43 -6.59
N THR A 71 -10.25 -2.31 -7.54
CA THR A 71 -11.40 -3.22 -7.69
C THR A 71 -10.91 -4.64 -8.01
N LEU A 72 -9.95 -4.77 -8.92
CA LEU A 72 -9.35 -6.06 -9.27
C LEU A 72 -8.68 -6.72 -8.06
N ASN A 73 -7.89 -5.95 -7.29
CA ASN A 73 -7.24 -6.47 -6.09
C ASN A 73 -8.26 -6.91 -5.02
N GLN A 74 -9.36 -6.17 -4.86
CA GLN A 74 -10.45 -6.53 -3.96
C GLN A 74 -11.08 -7.87 -4.38
N ASN A 75 -11.39 -8.02 -5.67
CA ASN A 75 -11.99 -9.23 -6.23
C ASN A 75 -11.08 -10.44 -6.05
N LEU A 76 -9.78 -10.29 -6.38
CA LEU A 76 -8.80 -11.35 -6.20
C LEU A 76 -8.68 -11.76 -4.73
N LYS A 77 -8.65 -10.80 -3.80
CA LYS A 77 -8.62 -11.09 -2.36
C LYS A 77 -9.84 -11.90 -1.91
N THR A 78 -11.04 -11.54 -2.39
CA THR A 78 -12.27 -12.29 -2.10
C THR A 78 -12.17 -13.73 -2.60
N ILE A 79 -11.75 -13.93 -3.86
CA ILE A 79 -11.57 -15.27 -4.44
C ILE A 79 -10.52 -16.06 -3.65
N GLY A 80 -9.40 -15.44 -3.30
CA GLY A 80 -8.33 -16.07 -2.53
C GLY A 80 -8.78 -16.54 -1.14
N ASN A 81 -9.61 -15.76 -0.46
CA ASN A 81 -10.18 -16.14 0.82
C ASN A 81 -11.12 -17.35 0.69
N VAL A 82 -12.01 -17.35 -0.30
CA VAL A 82 -12.94 -18.48 -0.54
C VAL A 82 -12.16 -19.76 -0.84
N LEU A 83 -11.12 -19.70 -1.67
CA LEU A 83 -10.28 -20.86 -2.00
C LEU A 83 -9.51 -21.38 -0.77
N LYS A 84 -9.01 -20.49 0.10
CA LYS A 84 -8.42 -20.89 1.38
C LYS A 84 -9.42 -21.59 2.30
N GLU A 85 -10.65 -21.08 2.40
CA GLU A 85 -11.73 -21.72 3.18
C GLU A 85 -12.09 -23.10 2.65
N LYS A 86 -11.92 -23.33 1.34
CA LYS A 86 -12.11 -24.62 0.68
C LYS A 86 -10.89 -25.56 0.79
N GLY A 87 -9.85 -25.17 1.52
CA GLY A 87 -8.65 -25.97 1.73
C GLY A 87 -7.67 -25.96 0.55
N CYS A 88 -7.84 -25.05 -0.41
CA CYS A 88 -6.86 -24.87 -1.47
C CYS A 88 -5.65 -24.10 -0.91
N ASP A 89 -4.46 -24.71 -0.97
CA ASP A 89 -3.22 -24.04 -0.57
C ASP A 89 -2.75 -23.08 -1.67
N ILE A 90 -3.34 -21.88 -1.65
CA ILE A 90 -3.03 -20.81 -2.59
C ILE A 90 -2.59 -19.53 -1.87
N SER A 91 -1.73 -18.77 -2.55
CA SER A 91 -1.33 -17.43 -2.12
C SER A 91 -1.50 -16.42 -3.25
N LEU A 92 -1.86 -15.19 -2.89
CA LEU A 92 -2.00 -14.09 -3.84
C LEU A 92 -0.77 -13.18 -3.76
N LYS A 93 -0.17 -12.88 -4.92
CA LYS A 93 0.91 -11.90 -5.04
C LYS A 93 0.59 -10.91 -6.16
N GLY A 94 -0.01 -9.79 -5.80
CA GLY A 94 -0.58 -8.85 -6.77
C GLY A 94 -1.73 -9.50 -7.55
N THR A 95 -1.63 -9.50 -8.87
CA THR A 95 -2.61 -10.13 -9.77
C THR A 95 -2.39 -11.62 -10.03
N ARG A 96 -1.41 -12.25 -9.37
CA ARG A 96 -1.05 -13.66 -9.58
C ARG A 96 -1.60 -14.55 -8.46
N VAL A 97 -2.18 -15.68 -8.84
CA VAL A 97 -2.51 -16.80 -7.94
C VAL A 97 -1.36 -17.80 -7.99
N ILE A 98 -0.79 -18.12 -6.84
CA ILE A 98 0.27 -19.13 -6.70
C ILE A 98 -0.36 -20.33 -6.00
N SER A 99 -0.37 -21.47 -6.66
CA SER A 99 -0.76 -22.76 -6.09
C SER A 99 0.48 -23.43 -5.52
N HIS A 100 0.40 -23.95 -4.29
CA HIS A 100 1.48 -24.69 -3.63
C HIS A 100 1.29 -26.21 -3.70
N VAL A 101 0.38 -26.67 -4.55
CA VAL A 101 0.15 -28.09 -4.79
C VAL A 101 1.41 -28.68 -5.45
N HIS A 102 2.07 -29.60 -4.75
CA HIS A 102 3.11 -30.49 -5.28
C HIS A 102 2.49 -31.61 -6.11
#